data_AF-A0A8D8JYV3-F1
#
_entry.id   AF-A0A8D8JYV3-F1
#
_cell.length_a   1.000
_cell.length_b   1.000
_cell.length_c   1.000
_cell.angle_alpha   90.00
_cell.angle_beta   90.00
_cell.angle_gamma   90.00
#
_symmetry.space_group_name_H-M   'P 1'
#
loop_
_entity.id
_entity.type
_entity.pdbx_description
1 polymer ?
#
loop_
_entity_poly.entity_id
_entity_poly.type
_entity_poly.pdbx_seq_one_letter_code
_entity_poly.pdbx_strand_id
1 'polypeptide(L)'
;MLSPGLLITLASLCGGAVLVSEEDGKQIQLQEAAAFGYEILEHRLDNLQNTFFKLFTSMEKVEQTRLEGQRAMLEQIQKGITVQTVNRGAHRIIEDCMQADVSGRYLLRPVGSSQTFAVVCEAESLGGGWIVIQQRINGTVEFNRNWEEYKIGFGSVGQFNEFWLGLERMHQLTTSDSYELAVELRNESSHYGYALFSNFKVAGESNKYRLFSGFRYSEGIIGNAMEISFNEQFSAIDQDNDRTPDIACGSKYKSGWWFYHCDRANLNGPYKKDPQTGRGIYWKKWANAATYSRIMIRRC
;
A
#
# COMPACT_ATOMS: atom_id res chain seq x y z
N MET A 1 -49.35 59.39 -48.70
CA MET A 1 -48.65 60.38 -47.85
C MET A 1 -48.64 59.85 -46.43
N LEU A 2 -47.49 59.99 -45.76
CA LEU A 2 -47.10 59.38 -44.49
C LEU A 2 -47.86 59.92 -43.25
N SER A 3 -48.06 59.02 -42.26
CA SER A 3 -48.21 59.16 -40.79
C SER A 3 -49.23 60.15 -40.17
N PRO A 4 -49.85 59.77 -39.05
CA PRO A 4 -49.21 60.07 -37.76
C PRO A 4 -49.11 58.87 -36.81
N GLY A 5 -48.03 58.87 -36.03
CA GLY A 5 -47.66 57.80 -35.09
C GLY A 5 -48.59 57.65 -33.90
N LEU A 6 -48.84 56.40 -33.52
CA LEU A 6 -49.34 56.04 -32.20
C LEU A 6 -48.14 55.97 -31.25
N LEU A 7 -48.08 56.91 -30.30
CA LEU A 7 -47.08 56.93 -29.23
C LEU A 7 -47.30 55.72 -28.31
N ILE A 8 -46.33 54.82 -28.26
CA ILE A 8 -46.18 53.88 -27.14
C ILE A 8 -45.28 54.58 -26.13
N THR A 9 -45.87 55.23 -25.13
CA THR A 9 -45.13 55.76 -23.99
C THR A 9 -44.81 54.61 -23.03
N LEU A 10 -43.55 54.17 -23.02
CA LEU A 10 -42.99 53.32 -21.97
C LEU A 10 -42.69 54.19 -20.75
N ALA A 11 -43.62 54.28 -19.81
CA ALA A 11 -43.34 54.79 -18.47
C ALA A 11 -42.91 53.60 -17.58
N SER A 12 -41.62 53.54 -17.29
CA SER A 12 -41.03 52.65 -16.28
C SER A 12 -41.12 53.34 -14.91
N LEU A 13 -42.03 52.89 -14.05
CA LEU A 13 -41.96 53.05 -12.60
C LEU A 13 -42.50 51.77 -11.94
N CYS A 14 -41.82 51.31 -10.89
CA CYS A 14 -42.03 50.06 -10.14
C CYS A 14 -43.46 49.50 -10.11
N GLY A 15 -43.62 48.24 -10.53
CA GLY A 15 -44.83 47.43 -10.35
C GLY A 15 -45.49 47.01 -11.66
N GLY A 16 -45.67 45.70 -11.84
CA GLY A 16 -46.37 44.98 -12.93
C GLY A 16 -46.94 45.77 -14.12
N ALA A 17 -46.49 45.45 -15.33
CA ALA A 17 -47.11 45.95 -16.56
C ALA A 17 -48.52 45.36 -16.73
N VAL A 18 -49.54 46.22 -16.71
CA VAL A 18 -50.93 45.87 -17.08
C VAL A 18 -51.13 46.22 -18.55
N LEU A 19 -51.38 45.23 -19.40
CA LEU A 19 -51.84 45.47 -20.77
C LEU A 19 -53.37 45.66 -20.73
N VAL A 20 -53.83 46.86 -21.09
CA VAL A 20 -55.26 47.15 -21.24
C VAL A 20 -55.56 47.36 -22.73
N SER A 21 -56.44 46.55 -23.30
CA SER A 21 -57.08 46.82 -24.59
C SER A 21 -58.53 47.27 -24.34
N GLU A 22 -58.91 48.44 -24.84
CA GLU A 22 -60.30 48.93 -24.82
C GLU A 22 -61.04 48.49 -26.08
N GLU A 23 -62.00 47.58 -25.94
CA GLU A 23 -63.20 47.52 -26.79
C GLU A 23 -64.40 47.19 -25.88
N ASP A 24 -65.44 48.02 -25.96
CA ASP A 24 -66.78 47.83 -25.37
C ASP A 24 -66.86 47.48 -23.86
N GLY A 25 -66.25 48.33 -23.03
CA GLY A 25 -66.77 48.66 -21.68
C GLY A 25 -66.83 47.52 -20.65
N LYS A 26 -66.14 46.40 -20.87
CA LYS A 26 -65.94 45.34 -19.87
C LYS A 26 -64.46 44.99 -19.76
N GLN A 27 -63.85 45.31 -18.61
CA GLN A 27 -62.53 44.77 -18.24
C GLN A 27 -62.63 43.25 -18.10
N ILE A 28 -61.97 42.51 -18.97
CA ILE A 28 -61.73 41.07 -18.81
C ILE A 28 -60.23 40.92 -18.50
N GLN A 29 -59.88 40.72 -17.23
CA GLN A 29 -58.52 40.40 -16.82
C GLN A 29 -58.19 38.95 -17.18
N LEU A 30 -57.28 38.76 -18.12
CA LEU A 30 -56.64 37.47 -18.42
C LEU A 30 -55.20 37.49 -17.88
N GLN A 31 -55.00 37.24 -16.59
CA GLN A 31 -53.77 36.65 -16.05
C GLN A 31 -53.84 36.52 -14.53
N GLU A 32 -53.85 35.28 -14.02
CA GLU A 32 -53.40 34.97 -12.65
C GLU A 32 -53.20 33.45 -12.43
N ALA A 33 -53.92 32.57 -13.13
CA ALA A 33 -53.87 31.12 -12.84
C ALA A 33 -52.53 30.42 -13.13
N ALA A 34 -51.73 30.89 -14.09
CA ALA A 34 -50.46 30.24 -14.47
C ALA A 34 -49.28 30.58 -13.52
N ALA A 35 -49.30 31.76 -12.90
CA ALA A 35 -48.23 32.21 -12.00
C ALA A 35 -48.28 31.49 -10.64
N PHE A 36 -49.47 31.34 -10.05
CA PHE A 36 -49.65 30.61 -8.79
C PHE A 36 -49.29 29.13 -8.90
N GLY A 37 -49.58 28.48 -10.04
CA GLY A 37 -49.24 27.08 -10.26
C GLY A 37 -47.73 26.84 -10.32
N TYR A 38 -46.98 27.78 -10.91
CA TYR A 38 -45.53 27.71 -11.04
C TYR A 38 -44.81 27.91 -9.70
N GLU A 39 -45.22 28.90 -8.91
CA GLU A 39 -44.66 29.14 -7.56
C GLU A 39 -44.87 27.95 -6.61
N ILE A 40 -46.03 27.29 -6.68
CA ILE A 40 -46.31 26.07 -5.91
C ILE A 40 -45.39 24.92 -6.35
N LEU A 41 -45.10 24.81 -7.64
CA LEU A 41 -44.20 23.77 -8.17
C LEU A 41 -42.75 24.03 -7.77
N GLU A 42 -42.27 25.28 -7.83
CA GLU A 42 -40.93 25.65 -7.34
C GLU A 42 -40.78 25.37 -5.85
N HIS A 43 -41.76 25.78 -5.03
CA HIS A 43 -41.73 25.48 -3.60
C HIS A 43 -41.75 23.97 -3.31
N ARG A 44 -42.47 23.16 -4.09
CA ARG A 44 -42.44 21.70 -3.97
C ARG A 44 -41.10 21.11 -4.40
N LEU A 45 -40.48 21.66 -5.45
CA LEU A 45 -39.16 21.24 -5.91
C LEU A 45 -38.08 21.54 -4.86
N ASP A 46 -38.09 22.73 -4.27
CA ASP A 46 -37.18 23.10 -3.18
C ASP A 46 -37.37 22.20 -1.96
N ASN A 47 -38.61 21.92 -1.58
CA ASN A 47 -38.89 20.97 -0.49
C ASN A 47 -38.39 19.56 -0.80
N LEU A 48 -38.50 19.11 -2.05
CA LEU A 48 -37.99 17.82 -2.49
C LEU A 48 -36.45 17.78 -2.44
N GLN A 49 -35.78 18.83 -2.92
CA GLN A 49 -34.32 18.96 -2.87
C GLN A 49 -33.81 19.00 -1.44
N ASN A 50 -34.46 19.77 -0.57
CA ASN A 50 -34.14 19.83 0.86
C ASN A 50 -34.32 18.47 1.54
N THR A 51 -35.37 17.74 1.18
CA THR A 51 -35.62 16.38 1.70
C THR A 51 -34.56 15.40 1.21
N PHE A 52 -34.20 15.47 -0.08
CA PHE A 52 -33.15 14.65 -0.66
C PHE A 52 -31.79 14.91 0.00
N PHE A 53 -31.42 16.18 0.23
CA PHE A 53 -30.17 16.54 0.90
C PHE A 53 -30.12 16.03 2.35
N LYS A 54 -31.25 16.13 3.09
CA LYS A 54 -31.37 15.56 4.43
C LYS A 54 -31.23 14.03 4.44
N LEU A 55 -31.82 13.35 3.46
CA LEU A 55 -31.70 11.90 3.31
C LEU A 55 -30.25 11.49 2.97
N PHE A 56 -29.62 12.19 2.03
CA PHE A 56 -28.24 11.93 1.63
C PHE A 56 -27.25 12.07 2.80
N THR A 57 -27.32 13.19 3.54
CA THR A 57 -26.47 13.42 4.71
C THR A 57 -26.75 12.42 5.84
N SER A 58 -28.00 11.99 6.01
CA SER A 58 -28.36 10.95 6.99
C SER A 58 -27.79 9.59 6.60
N MET A 59 -27.82 9.23 5.32
CA MET A 59 -27.23 7.98 4.81
C MET A 59 -25.71 7.95 5.01
N GLU A 60 -25.01 9.04 4.65
CA GLU A 60 -23.56 9.17 4.85
C GLU A 60 -23.20 9.01 6.32
N LYS A 61 -23.97 9.63 7.23
CA LYS A 61 -23.78 9.49 8.67
C LYS A 61 -23.99 8.06 9.16
N VAL A 62 -24.98 7.33 8.63
CA VAL A 62 -25.23 5.92 8.98
C VAL A 62 -24.07 5.03 8.52
N GLU A 63 -23.57 5.24 7.30
CA GLU A 63 -22.42 4.49 6.77
C GLU A 63 -21.16 4.77 7.60
N GLN A 64 -20.91 6.04 7.92
CA GLN A 64 -19.77 6.43 8.74
C GLN A 64 -19.85 5.87 10.16
N THR A 65 -21.02 5.91 10.79
CA THR A 65 -21.24 5.32 12.12
C THR A 65 -21.03 3.80 12.08
N ARG A 66 -21.46 3.14 10.99
CA ARG A 66 -21.23 1.70 10.80
C ARG A 66 -19.75 1.37 10.65
N LEU A 67 -19.00 2.14 9.86
CA LEU A 67 -17.56 1.96 9.68
C LEU A 67 -16.79 2.22 10.99
N GLU A 68 -17.16 3.26 11.74
CA GLU A 68 -16.59 3.54 13.06
C GLU A 68 -16.87 2.43 14.07
N GLY A 69 -18.10 1.90 14.09
CA GLY A 69 -18.48 0.75 14.92
C GLY A 69 -17.69 -0.51 14.57
N GLN A 70 -17.55 -0.82 13.27
CA GLN A 70 -16.73 -1.93 12.79
C GLN A 70 -15.25 -1.75 13.18
N ARG A 71 -14.71 -0.53 13.04
CA ARG A 71 -13.33 -0.22 13.43
C ARG A 71 -13.12 -0.37 14.94
N ALA A 72 -14.03 0.14 15.77
CA ALA A 72 -13.94 0.00 17.22
C ALA A 72 -13.99 -1.48 17.67
N MET A 73 -14.84 -2.28 17.02
CA MET A 73 -14.91 -3.73 17.26
C MET A 73 -13.63 -4.45 16.83
N LEU A 74 -13.08 -4.10 15.66
CA LEU A 74 -11.78 -4.63 15.21
C LEU A 74 -10.65 -4.26 16.18
N GLU A 75 -10.61 -3.02 16.68
CA GLU A 75 -9.62 -2.60 17.67
C GLU A 75 -9.76 -3.36 18.99
N GLN A 76 -10.99 -3.66 19.43
CA GLN A 76 -11.22 -4.50 20.62
C GLN A 76 -10.78 -5.95 20.41
N ILE A 77 -11.12 -6.56 19.27
CA ILE A 77 -10.68 -7.90 18.90
C ILE A 77 -9.15 -7.96 18.82
N GLN A 78 -8.54 -6.97 18.16
CA GLN A 78 -7.10 -6.88 18.02
C GLN A 78 -6.41 -6.71 19.37
N LYS A 79 -6.96 -5.90 20.29
CA LYS A 79 -6.44 -5.80 21.67
C LYS A 79 -6.56 -7.12 22.42
N GLY A 80 -7.69 -7.82 22.33
CA GLY A 80 -7.90 -9.12 22.97
C GLY A 80 -6.92 -10.19 22.48
N ILE A 81 -6.72 -10.28 21.16
CA ILE A 81 -5.73 -11.17 20.54
C ILE A 81 -4.32 -10.77 20.97
N THR A 82 -3.97 -9.47 20.91
CA THR A 82 -2.64 -8.97 21.26
C THR A 82 -2.25 -9.36 22.70
N VAL A 83 -3.17 -9.24 23.67
CA VAL A 83 -2.89 -9.60 25.07
C VAL A 83 -2.65 -11.11 25.25
N GLN A 84 -3.39 -11.97 24.54
CA GLN A 84 -3.17 -13.42 24.61
C GLN A 84 -1.88 -13.86 23.89
N THR A 85 -1.57 -13.25 22.74
CA THR A 85 -0.37 -13.55 21.95
C THR A 85 0.91 -13.07 22.64
N VAL A 86 0.89 -11.88 23.28
CA VAL A 86 2.03 -11.35 24.04
C VAL A 86 2.36 -12.27 25.23
N ASN A 87 1.35 -12.81 25.92
CA ASN A 87 1.57 -13.71 27.07
C ASN A 87 2.11 -15.11 26.67
N ARG A 88 1.91 -15.58 25.43
CA ARG A 88 2.41 -16.88 24.96
C ARG A 88 3.74 -16.80 24.19
N GLY A 89 4.00 -15.72 23.45
CA GLY A 89 5.15 -15.60 22.54
C GLY A 89 6.35 -14.83 23.08
N ALA A 90 6.17 -13.87 24.01
CA ALA A 90 7.20 -12.88 24.32
C ALA A 90 8.41 -13.38 25.14
N HIS A 91 8.40 -14.63 25.64
CA HIS A 91 9.50 -15.20 26.44
C HIS A 91 10.07 -16.52 25.91
N ARG A 92 9.54 -17.07 24.81
CA ARG A 92 10.01 -18.34 24.27
C ARG A 92 11.17 -18.09 23.30
N ILE A 93 12.37 -18.50 23.71
CA ILE A 93 13.50 -18.60 22.79
C ILE A 93 13.25 -19.83 21.92
N ILE A 94 13.12 -19.62 20.62
CA ILE A 94 12.94 -20.69 19.62
C ILE A 94 14.22 -20.84 18.81
N GLU A 95 14.43 -22.02 18.25
CA GLU A 95 15.54 -22.26 17.32
C GLU A 95 15.10 -22.08 15.86
N ASP A 96 13.82 -22.26 15.60
CA ASP A 96 13.22 -22.21 14.27
C ASP A 96 11.76 -21.75 14.37
N CYS A 97 11.27 -21.03 13.36
CA CYS A 97 9.88 -20.58 13.29
C CYS A 97 8.88 -21.73 13.09
N MET A 98 9.32 -22.95 12.77
CA MET A 98 8.49 -24.16 12.84
C MET A 98 7.94 -24.43 14.24
N GLN A 99 8.56 -23.86 15.29
CA GLN A 99 8.09 -23.98 16.69
C GLN A 99 7.05 -22.91 17.07
N ALA A 100 6.73 -21.98 16.16
CA ALA A 100 5.78 -20.90 16.40
C ALA A 100 4.36 -21.35 16.03
N ASP A 101 3.49 -21.47 17.03
CA ASP A 101 2.08 -21.84 16.83
C ASP A 101 1.22 -20.70 16.25
N VAL A 102 1.70 -19.46 16.36
CA VAL A 102 1.00 -18.26 15.89
C VAL A 102 1.99 -17.28 15.26
N SER A 103 1.55 -16.57 14.22
CA SER A 103 2.37 -15.53 13.59
C SER A 103 2.65 -14.40 14.58
N GLY A 104 3.89 -13.94 14.66
CA GLY A 104 4.26 -12.95 15.67
C GLY A 104 5.75 -12.77 15.85
N ARG A 105 6.13 -11.92 16.81
CA ARG A 105 7.52 -11.64 17.14
C ARG A 105 8.05 -12.63 18.16
N TYR A 106 9.19 -13.24 17.87
CA TYR A 106 9.87 -14.21 18.73
C TYR A 106 11.34 -13.85 18.91
N LEU A 107 11.98 -14.42 19.93
CA LEU A 107 13.43 -14.38 20.10
C LEU A 107 14.01 -15.68 19.54
N LEU A 108 14.75 -15.59 18.44
CA LEU A 108 15.33 -16.74 17.76
C LEU A 108 16.81 -16.89 18.12
N ARG A 109 17.22 -18.14 18.37
CA ARG A 109 18.61 -18.54 18.59
C ARG A 109 18.98 -19.61 17.57
N PRO A 110 19.75 -19.28 16.51
CA PRO A 110 20.13 -20.28 15.52
C PRO A 110 20.91 -21.44 16.16
N VAL A 111 20.75 -22.64 15.62
CA VAL A 111 21.47 -23.83 16.10
C VAL A 111 22.98 -23.59 16.02
N GLY A 112 23.68 -23.85 17.12
CA GLY A 112 25.13 -23.63 17.21
C GLY A 112 25.56 -22.18 17.48
N SER A 113 24.61 -21.23 17.62
CA SER A 113 24.88 -19.86 18.03
C SER A 113 24.55 -19.63 19.51
N SER A 114 25.39 -18.86 20.19
CA SER A 114 25.10 -18.34 21.54
C SER A 114 24.29 -17.03 21.50
N GLN A 115 24.15 -16.41 20.33
CA GLN A 115 23.47 -15.13 20.17
C GLN A 115 22.00 -15.33 19.81
N THR A 116 21.16 -14.45 20.35
CA THR A 116 19.73 -14.41 20.06
C THR A 116 19.35 -13.09 19.41
N PHE A 117 18.40 -13.12 18.48
CA PHE A 117 17.85 -11.90 17.89
C PHE A 117 16.36 -12.04 17.62
N ALA A 118 15.67 -10.89 17.57
CA ALA A 118 14.25 -10.86 17.31
C ALA A 118 13.95 -11.16 15.83
N VAL A 119 12.93 -11.97 15.60
CA VAL A 119 12.38 -12.28 14.28
C VAL A 119 10.87 -12.15 14.29
N VAL A 120 10.26 -12.03 13.11
CA VAL A 120 8.83 -12.30 12.94
C VAL A 120 8.70 -13.69 12.33
N CYS A 121 7.98 -14.57 13.02
CA CYS A 121 7.56 -15.85 12.48
C CYS A 121 6.19 -15.70 11.81
N GLU A 122 6.05 -16.27 10.61
CA GLU A 122 4.79 -16.46 9.92
C GLU A 122 4.42 -17.94 9.99
N ALA A 123 3.37 -18.26 10.74
CA ALA A 123 2.97 -19.60 11.12
C ALA A 123 1.83 -20.17 10.26
N GLU A 124 1.15 -19.33 9.45
CA GLU A 124 -0.07 -19.74 8.74
C GLU A 124 0.14 -19.76 7.22
N SER A 125 0.73 -18.69 6.68
CA SER A 125 0.89 -18.54 5.23
C SER A 125 1.87 -19.56 4.66
N LEU A 126 1.57 -20.11 3.47
CA LEU A 126 2.45 -21.03 2.73
C LEU A 126 2.95 -22.22 3.58
N GLY A 127 2.09 -22.75 4.45
CA GLY A 127 2.40 -23.89 5.32
C GLY A 127 3.18 -23.54 6.60
N GLY A 128 3.38 -22.25 6.90
CA GLY A 128 4.01 -21.80 8.14
C GLY A 128 5.51 -22.10 8.24
N GLY A 129 6.10 -21.76 9.40
CA GLY A 129 7.52 -21.97 9.67
C GLY A 129 8.45 -20.92 9.09
N TRP A 130 7.92 -19.78 8.64
CA TRP A 130 8.66 -18.78 7.89
C TRP A 130 9.27 -17.72 8.80
N ILE A 131 10.55 -17.42 8.62
CA ILE A 131 11.23 -16.24 9.19
C ILE A 131 11.07 -15.08 8.20
N VAL A 132 10.41 -14.00 8.60
CA VAL A 132 10.32 -12.79 7.78
C VAL A 132 11.65 -12.03 7.83
N ILE A 133 12.28 -11.83 6.67
CA ILE A 133 13.58 -11.15 6.55
C ILE A 133 13.44 -9.70 6.05
N GLN A 134 12.31 -9.39 5.41
CA GLN A 134 11.98 -8.05 4.95
C GLN A 134 10.46 -7.86 4.94
N GLN A 135 9.98 -6.68 5.32
CA GLN A 135 8.56 -6.33 5.28
C GLN A 135 8.34 -4.85 4.94
N ARG A 136 7.44 -4.58 3.99
CA ARG A 136 6.96 -3.25 3.54
C ARG A 136 5.44 -3.22 3.61
N ILE A 137 4.87 -2.21 4.28
CA ILE A 137 3.44 -2.13 4.64
C ILE A 137 2.86 -0.73 4.40
N ASN A 138 3.61 0.33 4.66
CA ASN A 138 3.07 1.70 4.68
C ASN A 138 4.09 2.82 4.35
N GLY A 139 5.37 2.50 4.17
CA GLY A 139 6.44 3.45 3.85
C GLY A 139 6.88 4.32 5.02
N THR A 140 6.68 3.87 6.25
CA THR A 140 7.13 4.58 7.46
C THR A 140 8.62 4.42 7.73
N VAL A 141 9.25 3.38 7.18
CA VAL A 141 10.69 3.16 7.30
C VAL A 141 11.36 3.44 5.95
N GLU A 142 12.37 4.30 5.99
CA GLU A 142 13.22 4.59 4.82
C GLU A 142 14.15 3.41 4.54
N PHE A 143 14.18 2.96 3.28
CA PHE A 143 15.05 1.87 2.80
C PHE A 143 16.23 2.38 1.97
N ASN A 144 16.30 3.69 1.70
CA ASN A 144 17.50 4.34 1.21
C ASN A 144 18.57 4.39 2.32
N ARG A 145 19.29 3.29 2.50
CA ARG A 145 20.21 3.02 3.61
C ARG A 145 21.60 2.66 3.10
N ASN A 146 22.61 2.91 3.94
CA ASN A 146 24.00 2.58 3.65
C ASN A 146 24.32 1.10 3.88
N TRP A 147 25.52 0.67 3.48
CA TRP A 147 26.00 -0.70 3.60
C TRP A 147 25.92 -1.24 5.02
N GLU A 148 26.40 -0.47 5.99
CA GLU A 148 26.46 -0.91 7.41
C GLU A 148 25.04 -1.11 7.97
N GLU A 149 24.10 -0.23 7.62
CA GLU A 149 22.69 -0.38 8.00
C GLU A 149 22.05 -1.63 7.37
N TYR A 150 22.31 -1.91 6.09
CA TYR A 150 21.85 -3.15 5.45
C TYR A 150 22.49 -4.41 6.05
N LYS A 151 23.74 -4.31 6.49
CA LYS A 151 24.46 -5.38 7.17
C LYS A 151 23.83 -5.74 8.51
N ILE A 152 23.63 -4.76 9.39
CA ILE A 152 23.12 -4.98 10.76
C ILE A 152 21.59 -5.10 10.84
N GLY A 153 20.87 -4.53 9.86
CA GLY A 153 19.41 -4.46 9.85
C GLY A 153 18.88 -3.11 10.34
N PHE A 154 17.66 -2.78 9.94
CA PHE A 154 16.99 -1.53 10.31
C PHE A 154 15.46 -1.69 10.35
N GLY A 155 14.80 -0.69 10.94
CA GLY A 155 13.38 -0.78 11.30
C GLY A 155 13.17 -1.57 12.60
N SER A 156 11.92 -1.64 13.04
CA SER A 156 11.58 -2.36 14.28
C SER A 156 10.98 -3.72 13.93
N VAL A 157 11.69 -4.81 14.21
CA VAL A 157 11.20 -6.16 13.92
C VAL A 157 9.90 -6.42 14.66
N GLY A 158 8.80 -6.55 13.92
CA GLY A 158 7.46 -6.77 14.44
C GLY A 158 6.44 -6.96 13.32
N GLN A 159 5.34 -7.67 13.60
CA GLN A 159 4.36 -8.11 12.61
C GLN A 159 3.71 -6.95 11.83
N PHE A 160 3.57 -5.79 12.46
CA PHE A 160 2.92 -4.60 11.89
C PHE A 160 3.91 -3.50 11.50
N ASN A 161 5.21 -3.81 11.50
CA ASN A 161 6.26 -2.84 11.24
C ASN A 161 6.98 -3.15 9.93
N GLU A 162 7.61 -2.13 9.36
CA GLU A 162 8.55 -2.30 8.26
C GLU A 162 9.97 -2.50 8.80
N PHE A 163 10.70 -3.43 8.21
CA PHE A 163 12.07 -3.70 8.60
C PHE A 163 12.85 -4.47 7.54
N TRP A 164 14.16 -4.42 7.69
CA TRP A 164 15.13 -5.29 7.05
C TRP A 164 15.90 -6.03 8.15
N LEU A 165 15.88 -7.36 8.13
CA LEU A 165 16.45 -8.16 9.23
C LEU A 165 17.97 -7.96 9.38
N GLY A 166 18.68 -7.69 8.28
CA GLY A 166 20.13 -7.53 8.25
C GLY A 166 20.82 -8.68 7.51
N LEU A 167 21.78 -8.35 6.64
CA LEU A 167 22.51 -9.34 5.83
C LEU A 167 23.34 -10.29 6.69
N GLU A 168 23.90 -9.80 7.79
CA GLU A 168 24.71 -10.64 8.68
C GLU A 168 23.86 -11.72 9.35
N ARG A 169 22.63 -11.38 9.77
CA ARG A 169 21.69 -12.36 10.31
C ARG A 169 21.26 -13.38 9.27
N MET A 170 21.01 -12.95 8.02
CA MET A 170 20.69 -13.85 6.91
C MET A 170 21.86 -14.80 6.60
N HIS A 171 23.09 -14.29 6.61
CA HIS A 171 24.29 -15.10 6.44
C HIS A 171 24.41 -16.16 7.54
N GLN A 172 24.26 -15.77 8.81
CA GLN A 172 24.33 -16.68 9.95
C GLN A 172 23.27 -17.79 9.86
N LEU A 173 22.02 -17.44 9.52
CA LEU A 173 20.94 -18.42 9.35
C LEU A 173 21.24 -19.41 8.22
N THR A 174 21.62 -18.90 7.04
CA THR A 174 21.75 -19.71 5.82
C THR A 174 23.12 -20.39 5.63
N THR A 175 24.04 -20.24 6.59
CA THR A 175 25.36 -20.86 6.51
C THR A 175 25.31 -22.35 6.82
N SER A 176 24.62 -22.73 7.91
CA SER A 176 24.60 -24.09 8.46
C SER A 176 23.59 -25.01 7.78
N ASP A 177 22.54 -24.45 7.20
CA ASP A 177 21.39 -25.21 6.70
C ASP A 177 20.88 -24.66 5.36
N SER A 178 20.09 -25.49 4.67
CA SER A 178 19.40 -25.11 3.45
C SER A 178 18.11 -24.35 3.78
N TYR A 179 17.91 -23.22 3.11
CA TYR A 179 16.69 -22.44 3.21
C TYR A 179 16.03 -22.30 1.84
N GLU A 180 14.70 -22.28 1.86
CA GLU A 180 13.88 -21.76 0.76
C GLU A 180 13.48 -20.32 1.04
N LEU A 181 13.06 -19.61 0.00
CA LEU A 181 12.64 -18.21 0.08
C LEU A 181 11.27 -18.03 -0.58
N ALA A 182 10.40 -17.30 0.10
CA ALA A 182 9.13 -16.84 -0.42
C ALA A 182 9.14 -15.31 -0.56
N VAL A 183 8.63 -14.83 -1.69
CA VAL A 183 8.28 -13.42 -1.91
C VAL A 183 6.77 -13.32 -2.02
N GLU A 184 6.18 -12.39 -1.28
CA GLU A 184 4.76 -12.04 -1.38
C GLU A 184 4.62 -10.56 -1.68
N LEU A 185 3.71 -10.22 -2.60
CA LEU A 185 3.47 -8.85 -3.05
C LEU A 185 1.99 -8.56 -3.15
N ARG A 186 1.64 -7.29 -2.89
CA ARG A 186 0.38 -6.71 -3.36
C ARG A 186 0.69 -5.59 -4.34
N ASN A 187 0.19 -5.66 -5.56
CA ASN A 187 0.44 -4.62 -6.55
C ASN A 187 -0.47 -3.39 -6.36
N GLU A 188 -0.32 -2.41 -7.24
CA GLU A 188 -1.07 -1.15 -7.24
C GLU A 188 -2.58 -1.36 -7.42
N SER A 189 -2.98 -2.44 -8.10
CA SER A 189 -4.37 -2.84 -8.31
C SER A 189 -4.91 -3.75 -7.20
N SER A 190 -4.21 -3.82 -6.05
CA SER A 190 -4.57 -4.65 -4.90
C SER A 190 -4.56 -6.17 -5.15
N HIS A 191 -4.00 -6.64 -6.26
CA HIS A 191 -3.83 -8.07 -6.50
C HIS A 191 -2.66 -8.62 -5.69
N TYR A 192 -2.92 -9.71 -4.98
CA TYR A 192 -1.93 -10.45 -4.23
C TYR A 192 -1.27 -11.52 -5.09
N GLY A 193 0.01 -11.75 -4.89
CA GLY A 193 0.68 -12.92 -5.42
C GLY A 193 2.00 -13.24 -4.74
N TYR A 194 2.51 -14.43 -5.04
CA TYR A 194 3.74 -14.95 -4.45
C TYR A 194 4.66 -15.60 -5.49
N ALA A 195 5.94 -15.70 -5.14
CA ALA A 195 6.94 -16.51 -5.82
C ALA A 195 7.78 -17.28 -4.79
N LEU A 196 8.05 -18.55 -5.05
CA LEU A 196 8.85 -19.45 -4.23
C LEU A 196 10.17 -19.76 -4.93
N PHE A 197 11.22 -19.90 -4.12
CA PHE A 197 12.57 -20.16 -4.55
C PHE A 197 13.24 -21.17 -3.61
N SER A 198 14.13 -21.99 -4.14
CA SER A 198 14.93 -22.96 -3.39
C SER A 198 16.41 -22.55 -3.33
N ASN A 199 17.14 -23.12 -2.36
CA ASN A 199 18.58 -22.90 -2.13
C ASN A 199 18.94 -21.43 -1.89
N PHE A 200 18.13 -20.73 -1.10
CA PHE A 200 18.45 -19.40 -0.64
C PHE A 200 19.62 -19.46 0.34
N LYS A 201 20.72 -18.80 -0.02
CA LYS A 201 21.89 -18.65 0.84
C LYS A 201 22.61 -17.35 0.53
N VAL A 202 23.07 -16.71 1.59
CA VAL A 202 23.79 -15.44 1.54
C VAL A 202 25.22 -15.68 2.02
N ALA A 203 26.21 -15.30 1.21
CA ALA A 203 27.61 -15.40 1.58
C ALA A 203 27.98 -14.42 2.71
N GLY A 204 29.18 -14.54 3.29
CA GLY A 204 29.66 -13.57 4.28
C GLY A 204 30.07 -12.24 3.67
N GLU A 205 30.39 -11.27 4.53
CA GLU A 205 30.80 -9.92 4.13
C GLU A 205 32.04 -9.92 3.20
N SER A 206 32.96 -10.87 3.38
CA SER A 206 34.16 -11.02 2.53
C SER A 206 33.83 -11.29 1.07
N ASN A 207 32.65 -11.86 0.78
CA ASN A 207 32.10 -12.02 -0.56
C ASN A 207 30.86 -11.14 -0.77
N LYS A 208 30.81 -9.99 -0.09
CA LYS A 208 29.81 -8.94 -0.27
C LYS A 208 28.37 -9.44 -0.20
N TYR A 209 28.11 -10.38 0.72
CA TYR A 209 26.79 -10.98 0.91
C TYR A 209 26.15 -11.52 -0.38
N ARG A 210 26.98 -12.08 -1.28
CA ARG A 210 26.55 -12.64 -2.56
C ARG A 210 25.42 -13.66 -2.40
N LEU A 211 24.38 -13.58 -3.24
CA LEU A 211 23.37 -14.63 -3.35
C LEU A 211 23.99 -15.89 -3.94
N PHE A 212 23.67 -17.05 -3.37
CA PHE A 212 24.22 -18.31 -3.84
C PHE A 212 23.85 -18.61 -5.29
N SER A 213 24.80 -19.18 -6.05
CA SER A 213 24.62 -19.52 -7.46
C SER A 213 23.61 -20.65 -7.70
N GLY A 214 23.35 -21.47 -6.68
CA GLY A 214 22.35 -22.53 -6.71
C GLY A 214 20.92 -22.05 -6.42
N PHE A 215 20.71 -20.75 -6.14
CA PHE A 215 19.39 -20.17 -5.92
C PHE A 215 18.52 -20.30 -7.17
N ARG A 216 17.32 -20.86 -7.02
CA ARG A 216 16.46 -21.23 -8.17
C ARG A 216 15.02 -20.88 -7.88
N TYR A 217 14.32 -20.42 -8.92
CA TYR A 217 12.88 -20.27 -8.89
C TYR A 217 12.21 -21.64 -8.89
N SER A 218 11.22 -21.82 -8.03
CA SER A 218 10.41 -23.04 -7.92
C SER A 218 9.07 -22.83 -8.61
N GLU A 219 8.24 -21.91 -8.11
CA GLU A 219 6.88 -21.67 -8.61
C GLU A 219 6.31 -20.33 -8.13
N GLY A 220 5.08 -20.01 -8.52
CA GLY A 220 4.29 -18.88 -8.00
C GLY A 220 3.82 -17.90 -9.07
N ILE A 221 2.65 -17.31 -8.82
CA ILE A 221 1.86 -16.58 -9.83
C ILE A 221 2.47 -15.26 -10.30
N ILE A 222 3.42 -14.68 -9.56
CA ILE A 222 4.10 -13.43 -9.94
C ILE A 222 5.34 -13.66 -10.83
N GLY A 223 5.67 -14.93 -11.11
CA GLY A 223 6.81 -15.34 -11.93
C GLY A 223 8.18 -15.02 -11.32
N ASN A 224 9.24 -15.32 -12.07
CA ASN A 224 10.62 -15.10 -11.62
C ASN A 224 11.15 -13.71 -12.05
N ALA A 225 11.16 -12.74 -11.14
CA ALA A 225 11.84 -11.46 -11.37
C ALA A 225 13.23 -11.38 -10.73
N MET A 226 13.65 -12.41 -9.98
CA MET A 226 14.96 -12.50 -9.33
C MET A 226 16.04 -13.13 -10.23
N GLU A 227 15.69 -13.55 -11.45
CA GLU A 227 16.55 -14.35 -12.34
C GLU A 227 17.94 -13.77 -12.61
N ILE A 228 18.08 -12.44 -12.59
CA ILE A 228 19.38 -11.77 -12.79
C ILE A 228 20.09 -11.41 -11.49
N SER A 229 19.43 -11.55 -10.33
CA SER A 229 20.04 -11.31 -9.02
C SER A 229 20.85 -12.53 -8.53
N PHE A 230 20.69 -13.68 -9.17
CA PHE A 230 21.36 -14.92 -8.79
C PHE A 230 22.87 -14.78 -8.95
N ASN A 231 23.63 -15.29 -7.99
CA ASN A 231 25.10 -15.18 -7.99
C ASN A 231 25.62 -13.73 -7.98
N GLU A 232 24.81 -12.72 -7.65
CA GLU A 232 25.27 -11.33 -7.59
C GLU A 232 25.60 -10.87 -6.17
N GLN A 233 26.53 -9.93 -6.07
CA GLN A 233 26.90 -9.28 -4.82
C GLN A 233 25.83 -8.29 -4.42
N PHE A 234 25.68 -8.07 -3.11
CA PHE A 234 24.81 -7.02 -2.63
C PHE A 234 25.47 -5.66 -2.91
N SER A 235 24.70 -4.67 -3.33
CA SER A 235 25.14 -3.27 -3.38
C SER A 235 24.21 -2.42 -2.53
N ALA A 236 24.77 -1.37 -1.94
CA ALA A 236 24.04 -0.32 -1.22
C ALA A 236 24.38 1.04 -1.83
N ILE A 237 23.83 2.13 -1.28
CA ILE A 237 23.98 3.46 -1.87
C ILE A 237 25.43 3.99 -1.86
N ASP A 238 26.24 3.50 -0.94
CA ASP A 238 27.63 3.88 -0.67
C ASP A 238 28.64 2.76 -0.99
N GLN A 239 28.15 1.58 -1.40
CA GLN A 239 29.00 0.46 -1.80
C GLN A 239 28.47 -0.21 -3.06
N ASP A 240 29.10 0.11 -4.19
CA ASP A 240 28.80 -0.45 -5.49
C ASP A 240 29.56 -1.78 -5.70
N ASN A 241 28.81 -2.88 -5.75
CA ASN A 241 29.31 -4.21 -6.13
C ASN A 241 28.48 -4.80 -7.29
N ASP A 242 27.75 -3.96 -8.02
CA ASP A 242 26.97 -4.43 -9.15
C ASP A 242 27.82 -4.47 -10.42
N ARG A 243 27.27 -4.99 -11.52
CA ARG A 243 28.04 -5.19 -12.75
C ARG A 243 27.84 -4.07 -13.77
N THR A 244 27.05 -3.06 -13.45
CA THR A 244 26.69 -1.99 -14.38
C THR A 244 27.86 -1.03 -14.59
N PRO A 245 28.34 -0.85 -15.83
CA PRO A 245 29.37 0.14 -16.11
C PRO A 245 28.84 1.55 -15.80
N ASP A 246 29.67 2.34 -15.14
CA ASP A 246 29.49 3.78 -14.91
C ASP A 246 28.22 4.17 -14.12
N ILE A 247 27.50 3.21 -13.53
CA ILE A 247 26.25 3.45 -12.80
C ILE A 247 26.20 2.58 -11.55
N ALA A 248 26.29 3.20 -10.37
CA ALA A 248 25.99 2.52 -9.12
C ALA A 248 24.47 2.36 -8.94
N CYS A 249 23.95 1.15 -9.12
CA CYS A 249 22.51 0.88 -9.09
C CYS A 249 21.88 1.19 -7.73
N GLY A 250 22.61 0.90 -6.64
CA GLY A 250 22.13 1.21 -5.29
C GLY A 250 21.88 2.71 -5.09
N SER A 251 22.79 3.55 -5.59
CA SER A 251 22.63 5.01 -5.58
C SER A 251 21.49 5.47 -6.50
N LYS A 252 21.45 4.95 -7.74
CA LYS A 252 20.41 5.27 -8.73
C LYS A 252 18.99 4.96 -8.24
N TYR A 253 18.80 3.80 -7.60
CA TYR A 253 17.50 3.34 -7.12
C TYR A 253 17.29 3.57 -5.63
N LYS A 254 18.20 4.29 -4.95
CA LYS A 254 18.08 4.68 -3.53
C LYS A 254 17.72 3.50 -2.63
N SER A 255 18.42 2.38 -2.81
CA SER A 255 18.08 1.10 -2.15
C SER A 255 19.26 0.14 -2.19
N GLY A 256 19.21 -0.88 -1.32
CA GLY A 256 20.15 -1.99 -1.34
C GLY A 256 19.53 -3.23 -1.96
N TRP A 257 20.25 -3.89 -2.85
CA TRP A 257 19.80 -5.12 -3.52
C TRP A 257 20.97 -5.92 -4.09
N TRP A 258 20.71 -7.16 -4.49
CA TRP A 258 21.59 -7.95 -5.36
C TRP A 258 21.39 -7.52 -6.81
N PHE A 259 21.95 -6.37 -7.15
CA PHE A 259 21.86 -5.76 -8.47
C PHE A 259 22.81 -6.46 -9.46
N TYR A 260 22.38 -6.51 -10.73
CA TYR A 260 23.18 -6.94 -11.88
C TYR A 260 23.36 -5.78 -12.86
N HIS A 261 22.34 -5.49 -13.68
CA HIS A 261 22.31 -4.41 -14.68
C HIS A 261 20.90 -3.83 -14.93
N CYS A 262 20.28 -3.07 -14.04
CA CYS A 262 20.52 -3.07 -12.59
C CYS A 262 19.64 -4.14 -11.93
N ASP A 263 18.36 -4.19 -12.29
CA ASP A 263 17.41 -5.08 -11.63
C ASP A 263 16.28 -5.56 -12.54
N ARG A 264 15.64 -6.63 -12.09
CA ARG A 264 14.30 -7.05 -12.51
C ARG A 264 13.34 -7.15 -11.32
N ALA A 265 13.85 -7.15 -10.10
CA ALA A 265 13.13 -6.97 -8.87
C ALA A 265 13.93 -6.02 -7.98
N ASN A 266 13.25 -5.13 -7.26
CA ASN A 266 13.86 -4.30 -6.23
C ASN A 266 12.79 -3.99 -5.17
N LEU A 267 12.69 -4.88 -4.18
CA LEU A 267 11.68 -4.78 -3.14
C LEU A 267 12.06 -3.79 -2.02
N ASN A 268 13.32 -3.36 -2.03
CA ASN A 268 13.88 -2.36 -1.12
C ASN A 268 13.84 -0.94 -1.71
N GLY A 269 13.31 -0.78 -2.93
CA GLY A 269 13.12 0.53 -3.55
C GLY A 269 12.22 1.47 -2.73
N PRO A 270 12.13 2.74 -3.16
CA PRO A 270 11.23 3.72 -2.55
C PRO A 270 9.81 3.17 -2.45
N TYR A 271 9.15 3.42 -1.31
CA TYR A 271 7.81 2.87 -1.07
C TYR A 271 6.79 3.43 -2.06
N LYS A 272 6.82 4.75 -2.29
CA LYS A 272 6.04 5.42 -3.32
C LYS A 272 6.80 5.38 -4.64
N LYS A 273 6.05 5.31 -5.75
CA LYS A 273 6.58 5.43 -7.10
C LYS A 273 7.42 6.70 -7.23
N ASP A 274 8.69 6.55 -7.58
CA ASP A 274 9.56 7.67 -7.90
C ASP A 274 9.03 8.37 -9.17
N PRO A 275 8.78 9.69 -9.16
CA PRO A 275 8.21 10.40 -10.30
C PRO A 275 9.08 10.40 -11.55
N GLN A 276 10.40 10.31 -11.40
CA GLN A 276 11.35 10.38 -12.52
C GLN A 276 11.53 9.02 -13.19
N THR A 277 11.71 7.97 -12.38
CA THR A 277 11.97 6.61 -12.91
C THR A 277 10.69 5.81 -13.09
N GLY A 278 9.59 6.22 -12.46
CA GLY A 278 8.33 5.48 -12.43
C GLY A 278 8.40 4.18 -11.63
N ARG A 279 9.43 3.98 -10.79
CA ARG A 279 9.63 2.75 -10.01
C ARG A 279 9.54 3.01 -8.51
N GLY A 280 8.93 2.08 -7.78
CA GLY A 280 8.96 2.00 -6.32
C GLY A 280 9.43 0.61 -5.90
N ILE A 281 8.62 -0.09 -5.09
CA ILE A 281 8.78 -1.52 -4.82
C ILE A 281 8.51 -2.30 -6.12
N TYR A 282 9.58 -2.67 -6.83
CA TYR A 282 9.52 -3.12 -8.21
C TYR A 282 9.58 -4.64 -8.34
N TRP A 283 8.71 -5.22 -9.17
CA TRP A 283 8.78 -6.61 -9.61
C TRP A 283 8.37 -6.70 -11.08
N LYS A 284 9.34 -6.95 -11.97
CA LYS A 284 9.14 -6.91 -13.42
C LYS A 284 7.96 -7.80 -13.84
N LYS A 285 7.09 -7.25 -14.69
CA LYS A 285 5.83 -7.84 -15.20
C LYS A 285 4.70 -7.99 -14.16
N TRP A 286 4.88 -7.62 -12.89
CA TRP A 286 3.83 -7.74 -11.88
C TRP A 286 3.47 -6.41 -11.16
N ALA A 287 4.49 -5.65 -10.76
CA ALA A 287 4.31 -4.40 -10.00
C ALA A 287 5.38 -3.38 -10.35
N ASN A 288 5.00 -2.13 -10.59
CA ASN A 288 5.96 -1.03 -10.77
C ASN A 288 6.26 -0.32 -9.45
N ALA A 289 5.28 -0.31 -8.54
CA ALA A 289 5.39 0.18 -7.16
C ALA A 289 4.38 -0.57 -6.28
N ALA A 290 4.73 -1.79 -5.87
CA ALA A 290 3.88 -2.62 -5.01
C ALA A 290 3.50 -1.88 -3.71
N THR A 291 2.28 -2.13 -3.24
CA THR A 291 1.71 -1.52 -2.02
C THR A 291 1.96 -2.36 -0.77
N TYR A 292 2.50 -3.55 -0.93
CA TYR A 292 2.96 -4.43 0.15
C TYR A 292 4.04 -5.34 -0.41
N SER A 293 5.05 -5.63 0.42
CA SER A 293 6.05 -6.64 0.11
C SER A 293 6.48 -7.35 1.37
N ARG A 294 6.68 -8.66 1.27
CA ARG A 294 7.24 -9.48 2.33
C ARG A 294 8.19 -10.50 1.70
N ILE A 295 9.39 -10.62 2.27
CA ILE A 295 10.36 -11.66 1.92
C ILE A 295 10.55 -12.52 3.15
N MET A 296 10.44 -13.83 2.97
CA MET A 296 10.53 -14.80 4.06
C MET A 296 11.44 -15.96 3.67
N ILE A 297 12.06 -16.58 4.67
CA ILE A 297 12.88 -17.77 4.49
C ILE A 297 12.43 -18.86 5.46
N ARG A 298 12.50 -20.12 5.02
CA ARG A 298 12.16 -21.28 5.85
C ARG A 298 13.24 -22.34 5.68
N ARG A 299 13.62 -22.97 6.78
CA ARG A 299 14.58 -24.07 6.78
C ARG A 299 13.92 -25.30 6.14
N CYS A 300 14.62 -25.95 5.20
CA CYS A 300 14.17 -27.16 4.53
C CYS A 300 14.47 -28.42 5.35
#